data_AF-A0A200QSG1-F1
#
_entry.id   AF-A0A200QSG1-F1
#
_cell.length_a   1.000
_cell.length_b   1.000
_cell.length_c   1.000
_cell.angle_alpha   90.00
_cell.angle_beta   90.00
_cell.angle_gamma   90.00
#
_symmetry.space_group_name_H-M   'P 1'
#
loop_
_entity.id
_entity.type
_entity.pdbx_description
1 polymer ?
#
loop_
_entity_poly.entity_id
_entity_poly.type
_entity_poly.pdbx_seq_one_letter_code
_entity_poly.pdbx_strand_id
1 'polypeptide(L)'
;MISSFTLHLPTRLSPSSLSRRTGTVVRSMSSGASQCIFQLKLDPLTGNSEWVVVEEDDKTENSPEVLLSSTSYLDMLNDSPRNRAFRAAIEKTVTKPCHVLDIG
;
A
#
# COMPACT_ATOMS: atom_id res chain seq x y z
N MET A 1 22.89 -54.19 3.24
CA MET A 1 21.53 -54.41 3.78
C MET A 1 20.75 -53.12 3.59
N ILE A 2 19.55 -53.26 3.06
CA ILE A 2 18.73 -52.21 2.45
C ILE A 2 18.08 -51.41 3.59
N SER A 3 18.36 -50.11 3.70
CA SER A 3 17.61 -49.23 4.60
C SER A 3 16.47 -48.61 3.81
N SER A 4 15.26 -49.09 4.09
CA SER A 4 14.01 -48.71 3.44
C SER A 4 13.65 -47.26 3.75
N PHE A 5 13.52 -46.43 2.71
CA PHE A 5 12.90 -45.11 2.80
C PHE A 5 11.37 -45.27 2.80
N THR A 6 10.72 -45.05 3.93
CA THR A 6 9.25 -44.98 4.00
C THR A 6 8.79 -43.57 3.66
N LEU A 7 8.39 -43.35 2.41
CA LEU A 7 7.70 -42.14 1.96
C LEU A 7 6.31 -42.10 2.60
N HIS A 8 6.08 -41.19 3.55
CA HIS A 8 4.75 -40.86 4.02
C HIS A 8 4.08 -39.93 3.01
N LEU A 9 3.02 -40.43 2.39
CA LEU A 9 2.14 -39.69 1.49
C LEU A 9 1.36 -38.62 2.28
N PRO A 10 1.33 -37.34 1.85
CA PRO A 10 0.48 -36.35 2.49
C PRO A 10 -0.99 -36.59 2.12
N THR A 11 -1.82 -36.66 3.15
CA THR A 11 -3.27 -36.82 3.12
C THR A 11 -3.93 -35.78 2.21
N ARG A 12 -4.72 -36.25 1.23
CA ARG A 12 -5.62 -35.45 0.39
C ARG A 12 -6.59 -34.66 1.27
N LEU A 13 -6.45 -33.34 1.32
CA LEU A 13 -7.51 -32.45 1.82
C LEU A 13 -8.44 -32.08 0.66
N SER A 14 -9.70 -32.46 0.81
CA SER A 14 -10.84 -32.08 -0.03
C SER A 14 -10.98 -30.56 -0.12
N PRO A 15 -11.27 -29.97 -1.31
CA PRO A 15 -11.65 -28.58 -1.39
C PRO A 15 -13.11 -28.44 -0.96
N SER A 16 -13.36 -28.17 0.32
CA SER A 16 -14.64 -27.64 0.75
C SER A 16 -14.83 -26.25 0.14
N SER A 17 -15.87 -26.12 -0.67
CA SER A 17 -16.35 -24.90 -1.30
C SER A 17 -16.60 -23.79 -0.27
N LEU A 18 -15.60 -22.93 -0.08
CA LEU A 18 -15.76 -21.68 0.65
C LEU A 18 -16.52 -20.71 -0.24
N SER A 19 -17.81 -20.57 0.06
CA SER A 19 -18.70 -19.52 -0.41
C SER A 19 -17.96 -18.16 -0.37
N ARG A 20 -17.68 -17.61 -1.55
CA ARG A 20 -17.07 -16.30 -1.73
C ARG A 20 -18.10 -15.25 -1.31
N ARG A 21 -18.17 -14.95 -0.01
CA ARG A 21 -18.79 -13.72 0.47
C ARG A 21 -17.95 -12.57 -0.05
N THR A 22 -18.42 -11.92 -1.12
CA THR A 22 -17.98 -10.58 -1.52
C THR A 22 -18.47 -9.59 -0.47
N GLY A 23 -17.84 -9.61 0.70
CA GLY A 23 -17.88 -8.49 1.62
C GLY A 23 -16.85 -7.50 1.12
N THR A 24 -17.29 -6.38 0.55
CA THR A 24 -16.43 -5.26 0.20
C THR A 24 -15.78 -4.79 1.50
N VAL A 25 -14.51 -5.14 1.71
CA VAL A 25 -13.73 -4.61 2.84
C VAL A 25 -13.37 -3.18 2.47
N VAL A 26 -14.18 -2.22 2.92
CA VAL A 26 -13.88 -0.80 2.81
C VAL A 26 -12.72 -0.52 3.77
N ARG A 27 -11.50 -0.45 3.25
CA ARG A 27 -10.34 0.00 4.02
C ARG A 27 -10.27 1.51 3.92
N SER A 28 -10.67 2.19 5.00
CA SER A 28 -10.49 3.64 5.12
C SER A 28 -9.01 3.92 5.44
N MET A 29 -8.36 4.72 4.60
CA MET A 29 -7.01 5.26 4.84
C MET A 29 -7.18 6.75 5.14
N SER A 30 -7.05 7.15 6.40
CA SER A 30 -7.22 8.54 6.84
C SER A 30 -5.85 9.19 7.07
N SER A 31 -5.52 10.23 6.31
CA SER A 31 -4.46 11.20 6.64
C SER A 31 -5.11 12.52 7.05
N GLY A 32 -4.63 13.16 8.14
CA GLY A 32 -5.29 14.28 8.82
C GLY A 32 -5.40 15.64 8.09
N ALA A 33 -5.53 15.64 6.76
CA ALA A 33 -6.12 16.74 6.01
C ALA A 33 -7.60 16.40 5.78
N SER A 34 -8.46 17.42 5.65
CA SER A 34 -9.92 17.35 5.39
C SER A 34 -10.36 16.02 4.78
N GLN A 35 -11.31 15.33 5.43
CA GLN A 35 -11.63 13.92 5.20
C GLN A 35 -11.96 13.64 3.73
N CYS A 36 -10.92 13.36 2.92
CA CYS A 36 -11.07 12.90 1.56
C CYS A 36 -11.09 11.38 1.62
N ILE A 37 -12.24 10.80 1.32
CA ILE A 37 -12.41 9.35 1.32
C ILE A 37 -12.21 8.87 -0.12
N PHE A 38 -11.28 7.96 -0.32
CA PHE A 38 -11.12 7.28 -1.59
C PHE A 38 -12.13 6.13 -1.68
N GLN A 39 -13.04 6.19 -2.65
CA GLN A 39 -14.01 5.14 -2.95
C GLN A 39 -13.57 4.34 -4.18
N LEU A 40 -13.41 3.02 -4.02
CA LEU A 40 -13.15 2.10 -5.13
C LEU A 40 -14.44 1.88 -5.92
N LYS A 41 -14.40 2.14 -7.22
CA LYS A 41 -15.49 1.88 -8.16
C LYS A 41 -15.00 0.97 -9.29
N LEU A 42 -15.80 -0.03 -9.62
CA LEU A 42 -15.54 -0.96 -10.73
C LEU A 42 -16.34 -0.50 -11.95
N ASP A 43 -15.67 -0.30 -13.08
CA ASP A 43 -16.32 -0.11 -14.37
C ASP A 43 -16.92 -1.45 -14.84
N PRO A 44 -18.27 -1.56 -14.94
CA PRO A 44 -18.92 -2.82 -15.29
C PRO A 44 -18.75 -3.20 -16.78
N LEU A 45 -18.35 -2.27 -17.65
CA LEU A 45 -18.19 -2.50 -19.08
C LEU A 45 -16.77 -2.93 -19.42
N THR A 46 -15.77 -2.38 -18.71
CA THR A 46 -14.35 -2.67 -18.99
C THR A 46 -13.69 -3.57 -17.94
N GLY A 47 -14.28 -3.69 -16.75
CA GLY A 47 -13.70 -4.40 -15.61
C GLY A 47 -12.55 -3.64 -14.92
N ASN A 48 -12.25 -2.42 -15.35
CA ASN A 48 -11.23 -1.59 -14.72
C ASN A 48 -11.72 -1.03 -13.38
N SER A 49 -10.82 -0.87 -12.43
CA SER A 49 -11.14 -0.24 -11.15
C SER A 49 -10.59 1.18 -11.10
N GLU A 50 -11.42 2.13 -10.68
CA GLU A 50 -11.08 3.53 -10.46
C GLU A 50 -11.25 3.89 -8.98
N TRP A 51 -10.40 4.79 -8.47
CA TRP A 51 -10.57 5.37 -7.15
C TRP A 51 -11.11 6.79 -7.32
N VAL A 52 -12.27 7.06 -6.72
CA VAL A 52 -12.92 8.38 -6.76
C VAL A 52 -12.71 9.06 -5.41
N VAL A 53 -12.35 10.34 -5.42
CA VAL A 53 -12.25 11.15 -4.21
C VAL A 53 -13.65 11.64 -3.85
N VAL A 54 -14.08 11.35 -2.62
CA VAL A 54 -15.32 11.86 -2.04
C VAL A 54 -14.93 12.76 -0.88
N GLU A 55 -15.21 14.05 -1.02
CA GLU A 55 -15.01 15.03 0.04
C GLU A 55 -16.22 14.99 0.97
N GLU A 56 -16.02 14.75 2.27
CA GLU A 56 -17.06 15.04 3.26
C GLU A 56 -17.12 16.57 3.44
N ASP A 57 -18.30 17.13 3.16
CA ASP A 57 -18.62 18.54 3.01
C ASP A 57 -18.60 19.34 4.33
N ASP A 58 -17.65 19.07 5.23
CA ASP A 58 -17.40 19.86 6.43
C ASP A 58 -16.52 21.06 6.07
N LYS A 59 -17.18 22.06 5.47
CA LYS A 59 -16.62 23.35 5.05
C LYS A 59 -15.87 24.05 6.17
N THR A 60 -14.59 23.74 6.31
CA THR A 60 -13.60 24.65 6.90
C THR A 60 -12.80 25.21 5.74
N GLU A 61 -13.21 26.41 5.29
CA GLU A 61 -12.71 27.22 4.16
C GLU A 61 -11.20 27.56 4.18
N ASN A 62 -10.36 26.84 4.93
CA ASN A 62 -8.96 27.15 5.16
C ASN A 62 -8.00 25.94 5.08
N SER A 63 -8.47 24.75 4.72
CA SER A 63 -7.56 23.62 4.48
C SER A 63 -7.09 23.66 3.02
N PRO A 64 -5.78 23.79 2.75
CA PRO A 64 -5.27 23.59 1.39
C PRO A 64 -5.63 22.18 0.95
N GLU A 65 -6.29 22.08 -0.20
CA GLU A 65 -6.61 20.82 -0.87
C GLU A 65 -5.27 20.18 -1.32
N VAL A 66 -4.59 19.47 -0.42
CA VAL A 66 -3.35 18.75 -0.72
C VAL A 66 -3.73 17.50 -1.50
N LEU A 67 -4.06 17.68 -2.77
CA LEU A 67 -4.29 16.59 -3.69
C LEU A 67 -2.97 15.86 -3.91
N LEU A 68 -2.82 14.65 -3.34
CA LEU A 68 -1.63 13.81 -3.53
C LEU A 68 -1.32 13.59 -5.01
N SER A 69 -2.35 13.58 -5.86
CA SER A 69 -2.26 13.46 -7.32
C SER A 69 -1.58 14.64 -8.02
N SER A 70 -1.60 15.85 -7.44
CA SER A 70 -0.96 17.04 -8.02
C SER A 70 0.46 17.29 -7.49
N THR A 71 0.86 16.57 -6.44
CA THR A 71 2.20 16.72 -5.88
C THR A 71 3.25 16.00 -6.74
N SER A 72 4.48 16.53 -6.75
CA SER A 72 5.66 15.85 -7.34
C SER A 72 6.10 14.61 -6.54
N TYR A 73 5.30 14.16 -5.58
CA TYR A 73 5.63 13.08 -4.66
C TYR A 73 5.88 11.76 -5.41
N LEU A 74 5.06 11.43 -6.42
CA LEU A 74 5.28 10.22 -7.22
C LEU A 74 6.56 10.29 -8.05
N ASP A 75 6.89 11.45 -8.61
CA ASP A 75 8.15 11.63 -9.34
C ASP A 75 9.35 11.43 -8.40
N MET A 76 9.27 12.03 -7.21
CA MET A 76 10.27 11.85 -6.15
C MET A 76 10.47 10.38 -5.76
N LEU A 77 9.39 9.62 -5.59
CA LEU A 77 9.50 8.20 -5.22
C LEU A 77 10.11 7.36 -6.34
N ASN A 78 9.87 7.73 -7.60
CA ASN A 78 10.38 7.01 -8.76
C ASN A 78 11.78 7.47 -9.22
N ASP A 79 12.32 8.55 -8.66
CA ASP A 79 13.69 9.03 -8.91
C ASP A 79 14.74 8.06 -8.33
N SER A 80 15.10 7.07 -9.14
CA SER A 80 16.08 6.04 -8.78
C SER A 80 17.49 6.61 -8.50
N PRO A 81 18.03 7.54 -9.31
CA PRO A 81 19.29 8.22 -8.99
C PRO A 81 19.27 8.89 -7.62
N ARG A 82 18.24 9.67 -7.31
CA ARG A 82 18.06 10.32 -6.01
C ARG A 82 18.03 9.28 -4.88
N ASN A 83 17.17 8.28 -4.98
CA ASN A 83 17.00 7.25 -3.95
C ASN A 83 18.29 6.49 -3.68
N ARG A 84 19.10 6.22 -4.71
CA ARG A 84 20.41 5.59 -4.57
C ARG A 84 21.41 6.49 -3.86
N ALA A 85 21.43 7.79 -4.17
CA ALA A 85 22.32 8.75 -3.52
C ALA A 85 22.03 8.89 -2.03
N PHE A 86 20.76 9.04 -1.64
CA PHE A 86 20.36 9.08 -0.22
C PHE A 86 20.75 7.80 0.52
N ARG A 87 20.47 6.63 -0.07
CA ARG A 87 20.88 5.34 0.52
C ARG A 87 22.39 5.28 0.77
N ALA A 88 23.18 5.62 -0.24
CA ALA A 88 24.64 5.58 -0.12
C ALA A 88 25.18 6.57 0.93
N ALA A 89 24.54 7.73 1.09
CA ALA A 89 24.90 8.69 2.13
C ALA A 89 24.57 8.13 3.52
N ILE A 90 23.36 7.59 3.71
CA ILE A 90 22.92 7.00 4.99
C ILE A 90 23.83 5.84 5.39
N GLU A 91 24.15 4.92 4.47
CA GLU A 91 25.03 3.79 4.71
C GLU A 91 26.44 4.23 5.15
N LYS A 92 26.96 5.32 4.58
CA LYS A 92 28.26 5.88 4.97
C LYS A 92 28.24 6.57 6.33
N THR A 93 27.12 7.20 6.70
CA THR A 93 27.00 7.98 7.93
C THR A 93 26.62 7.11 9.13
N VAL A 94 25.71 6.15 8.96
CA VAL A 94 25.18 5.29 10.03
C VAL A 94 26.07 4.06 10.18
N THR A 95 27.24 4.25 10.78
CA THR A 95 28.23 3.18 11.02
C THR A 95 28.08 2.50 12.38
N LYS A 96 27.26 3.05 13.27
CA LYS A 96 26.96 2.56 14.61
C LYS A 96 25.52 2.94 14.98
N PRO A 97 24.92 2.32 16.01
CA PRO A 97 23.61 2.73 16.50
C PRO A 97 23.58 4.22 16.83
N CYS A 98 22.64 4.96 16.25
CA CYS A 98 22.45 6.39 16.45
C CYS A 98 20.98 6.79 16.25
N HIS A 99 20.64 8.02 16.63
CA HIS A 99 19.33 8.60 16.38
C HIS A 99 19.33 9.31 15.03
N VAL A 100 18.28 9.12 14.25
CA VAL A 100 18.07 9.76 12.93
C VAL A 100 16.89 10.70 13.02
N LEU A 101 17.03 11.90 12.45
CA LEU A 101 15.95 12.84 12.24
C LEU A 101 15.80 13.04 10.73
N ASP A 102 14.61 12.75 10.21
CA ASP A 102 14.23 13.00 8.82
C ASP A 102 13.19 14.12 8.78
N ILE A 103 13.38 15.10 7.90
CA ILE A 103 12.51 16.27 7.77
C ILE A 103 11.87 16.19 6.38
N GLY A 104 10.56 15.92 6.38
CA GLY A 104 9.72 15.79 5.19
C GLY A 104 9.30 17.12 4.62
#